data_AF-A0A1Z1N133-F1
#
_entry.id   AF-A0A1Z1N133-F1
#
_cell.length_a   1.000
_cell.length_b   1.000
_cell.length_c   1.000
_cell.angle_alpha   90.00
_cell.angle_beta   90.00
_cell.angle_gamma   90.00
#
_symmetry.space_group_name_H-M   'P 1'
#
loop_
_entity.id
_entity.type
_entity.pdbx_description
1 polymer ?
#
loop_
_entity_poly.entity_id
_entity_poly.type
_entity_poly.pdbx_seq_one_letter_code
_entity_poly.pdbx_strand_id
1 'polypeptide(L)'
;MKKINPLFISGCLLLVAPAMSATLSGTLAPTVVPLTNGGQANIAVSNTDPNLFTVPGDRITAINSLDGGLTNQEQTDSGGAILATVSKKPFTFIVETERGLNFSIRAVPRAGSGRTIQLVSELAGTPGPAKAWEESNPYESLLVSLNRAVRQGSVPDEYQSVPVTSEVLQVPAGLRATADRVWVGHHLKVVRYSLDNVSLSARMVRESDFWQPGTRAVMFSTPAGLLTAGGRMQIWVTTSDEGVKR
;
A
#
# COMPACT_ATOMS: atom_id res chain seq x y z
N MET A 1 31.35 -72.24 49.22
CA MET A 1 31.57 -72.63 47.80
C MET A 1 30.52 -71.90 46.97
N LYS A 2 30.78 -70.68 46.49
CA LYS A 2 31.37 -70.35 45.18
C LYS A 2 30.49 -70.81 44.00
N LYS A 3 29.77 -69.88 43.36
CA LYS A 3 29.64 -69.78 41.90
C LYS A 3 29.26 -68.34 41.52
N ILE A 4 30.15 -67.74 40.75
CA ILE A 4 30.13 -66.42 40.11
C ILE A 4 29.80 -66.66 38.63
N ASN A 5 29.11 -65.71 37.98
CA ASN A 5 29.32 -65.20 36.59
C ASN A 5 27.96 -64.80 35.93
N PRO A 6 27.94 -63.96 34.87
CA PRO A 6 28.60 -62.66 34.70
C PRO A 6 27.71 -61.60 33.98
N LEU A 7 28.11 -60.33 34.14
CA LEU A 7 28.19 -59.25 33.13
C LEU A 7 27.11 -59.11 32.03
N PHE A 8 26.40 -57.97 32.02
CA PHE A 8 26.24 -57.14 30.82
C PHE A 8 26.16 -55.66 31.22
N ILE A 9 27.26 -54.95 30.97
CA ILE A 9 27.37 -53.49 31.08
C ILE A 9 26.92 -52.94 29.73
N SER A 10 25.83 -52.16 29.72
CA SER A 10 25.47 -51.32 28.57
C SER A 10 25.33 -49.89 29.09
N GLY A 11 26.33 -49.08 28.78
CA GLY A 11 26.37 -47.66 29.13
C GLY A 11 25.52 -46.84 28.17
N CYS A 12 24.59 -46.07 28.71
CA CYS A 12 24.01 -44.91 28.02
C CYS A 12 24.37 -43.67 28.83
N LEU A 13 25.41 -42.99 28.33
CA LEU A 13 25.81 -41.64 28.72
C LEU A 13 24.75 -40.65 28.19
N LEU A 14 23.88 -40.15 29.05
CA LEU A 14 22.94 -39.07 28.71
C LEU A 14 23.62 -37.72 28.92
N LEU A 15 24.03 -37.09 27.81
CA LEU A 15 24.48 -35.71 27.73
C LEU A 15 23.30 -34.76 27.96
N VAL A 16 23.37 -33.96 29.03
CA VAL A 16 22.42 -32.86 29.30
C VAL A 16 22.86 -31.64 28.49
N ALA A 17 22.12 -31.29 27.45
CA ALA A 17 22.29 -30.04 26.71
C ALA A 17 21.48 -28.92 27.40
N PRO A 18 22.06 -27.74 27.66
CA PRO A 18 21.31 -26.61 28.20
C PRO A 18 20.40 -26.02 27.12
N ALA A 19 19.10 -25.93 27.43
CA ALA A 19 18.11 -25.28 26.59
C ALA A 19 18.41 -23.78 26.50
N MET A 20 18.95 -23.34 25.36
CA MET A 20 18.97 -21.92 24.99
C MET A 20 17.53 -21.46 24.76
N SER A 21 17.01 -20.63 25.66
CA SER A 21 15.76 -19.90 25.44
C SER A 21 16.03 -18.83 24.40
N ALA A 22 15.68 -19.10 23.14
CA ALA A 22 15.63 -18.07 22.11
C ALA A 22 14.44 -17.16 22.41
N THR A 23 14.71 -15.94 22.86
CA THR A 23 13.71 -14.87 22.87
C THR A 23 13.35 -14.56 21.43
N LEU A 24 12.18 -15.02 20.99
CA LEU A 24 11.58 -14.58 19.74
C LEU A 24 11.25 -13.09 19.89
N SER A 25 12.10 -12.23 19.33
CA SER A 25 11.77 -10.83 19.08
C SER A 25 10.63 -10.79 18.07
N GLY A 26 9.39 -10.78 18.56
CA GLY A 26 8.20 -10.61 17.74
C GLY A 26 8.23 -9.22 17.10
N THR A 27 8.29 -9.16 15.77
CA THR A 27 8.09 -7.92 15.02
C THR A 27 6.60 -7.56 15.12
N LEU A 28 6.29 -6.38 15.65
CA LEU A 28 4.92 -5.87 15.66
C LEU A 28 4.54 -5.46 14.24
N ALA A 29 3.45 -6.03 13.71
CA ALA A 29 2.93 -5.63 12.40
C ALA A 29 2.55 -4.14 12.42
N PRO A 30 2.74 -3.41 11.30
CA PRO A 30 2.34 -2.01 11.22
C PRO A 30 0.85 -1.83 11.49
N THR A 31 0.50 -0.80 12.25
CA THR A 31 -0.91 -0.40 12.44
C THR A 31 -1.35 0.42 11.24
N VAL A 32 -2.26 -0.12 10.44
CA VAL A 32 -2.84 0.57 9.28
C VAL A 32 -4.03 1.41 9.74
N VAL A 33 -4.02 2.69 9.42
CA VAL A 33 -5.10 3.63 9.74
C VAL A 33 -5.61 4.24 8.45
N PRO A 34 -6.84 3.90 8.01
CA PRO A 34 -7.46 4.51 6.85
C PRO A 34 -7.89 5.94 7.17
N LEU A 35 -7.49 6.90 6.34
CA LEU A 35 -7.83 8.32 6.49
C LEU A 35 -8.24 8.91 5.14
N THR A 36 -9.09 9.92 5.17
CA THR A 36 -9.33 10.81 4.01
C THR A 36 -8.49 12.07 4.18
N ASN A 37 -8.19 12.78 3.08
CA ASN A 37 -7.51 14.07 3.18
C ASN A 37 -8.34 15.06 4.03
N GLY A 38 -7.70 15.74 4.98
CA GLY A 38 -8.35 16.59 5.99
C GLY A 38 -9.06 15.83 7.11
N GLY A 39 -9.05 14.49 7.07
CA GLY A 39 -9.67 13.63 8.07
C GLY A 39 -8.91 13.61 9.39
N GLN A 40 -9.60 13.18 10.46
CA GLN A 40 -9.03 13.01 11.78
C GLN A 40 -9.07 11.54 12.25
N ALA A 41 -7.95 11.04 12.76
CA ALA A 41 -7.87 9.72 13.40
C ALA A 41 -7.42 9.80 14.86
N ASN A 42 -7.95 8.88 15.68
CA ASN A 42 -7.49 8.64 17.04
C ASN A 42 -6.47 7.50 17.02
N ILE A 43 -5.20 7.79 17.30
CA ILE A 43 -4.12 6.80 17.18
C ILE A 43 -3.42 6.64 18.52
N ALA A 44 -3.31 5.40 18.98
CA ALA A 44 -2.50 5.08 20.15
C ALA A 44 -1.01 5.12 19.78
N VAL A 45 -0.25 5.97 20.45
CA VAL A 45 1.19 6.15 20.25
C VAL A 45 1.95 5.81 21.53
N SER A 46 3.16 5.28 21.40
CA SER A 46 4.04 5.08 22.56
C SER A 46 4.52 6.42 23.10
N ASN A 47 4.55 6.54 24.43
CA ASN A 47 5.19 7.65 25.13
C ASN A 47 6.48 7.27 25.87
N THR A 48 6.94 6.04 25.68
CA THR A 48 8.21 5.53 26.23
C THR A 48 9.22 5.22 25.14
N ASP A 49 8.77 5.00 23.91
CA ASP A 49 9.59 4.69 22.75
C ASP A 49 9.16 5.54 21.53
N PRO A 50 10.06 5.80 20.56
CA PRO A 50 9.71 6.49 19.32
C PRO A 50 8.68 5.73 18.48
N ASN A 51 7.86 6.47 17.73
CA ASN A 51 6.85 5.95 16.82
C ASN A 51 7.23 6.33 15.39
N LEU A 52 7.07 5.41 14.44
CA LEU A 52 7.29 5.68 13.03
C LEU A 52 5.94 5.85 12.33
N PHE A 53 5.75 6.98 11.67
CA PHE A 53 4.61 7.24 10.79
C PHE A 53 5.07 7.15 9.34
N THR A 54 4.29 6.48 8.50
CA THR A 54 4.55 6.45 7.05
C THR A 54 3.24 6.66 6.30
N VAL A 55 3.34 7.25 5.11
CA VAL A 55 2.24 7.37 4.16
C VAL A 55 2.65 6.58 2.93
N PRO A 56 2.01 5.42 2.63
CA PRO A 56 2.42 4.61 1.49
C PRO A 56 2.34 5.39 0.17
N GLY A 57 3.44 5.40 -0.59
CA GLY A 57 3.51 6.11 -1.89
C GLY A 57 3.55 7.64 -1.77
N ASP A 58 3.90 8.17 -0.60
CA ASP A 58 4.04 9.60 -0.33
C ASP A 58 5.16 9.85 0.69
N ARG A 59 5.59 11.11 0.81
CA ARG A 59 6.62 11.56 1.74
C ARG A 59 6.01 12.54 2.73
N ILE A 60 6.21 12.30 4.02
CA ILE A 60 5.89 13.30 5.05
C ILE A 60 6.94 14.41 4.95
N THR A 61 6.48 15.65 4.77
CA THR A 61 7.33 16.83 4.60
C THR A 61 7.29 17.73 5.82
N ALA A 62 6.14 17.79 6.50
CA ALA A 62 6.00 18.53 7.74
C ALA A 62 5.09 17.81 8.73
N ILE A 63 5.36 18.03 10.01
CA ILE A 63 4.43 17.72 11.10
C ILE A 63 4.35 18.98 11.96
N ASN A 64 3.12 19.36 12.30
CA ASN A 64 2.83 20.57 13.04
C ASN A 64 2.00 20.24 14.28
N SER A 65 2.44 20.68 15.45
CA SER A 65 1.79 20.42 16.74
C SER A 65 1.82 21.69 17.59
N LEU A 66 0.66 22.08 18.14
CA LEU A 66 0.50 23.34 18.87
C LEU A 66 1.04 23.31 20.30
N ASP A 67 1.07 22.14 20.95
CA ASP A 67 1.10 22.07 22.42
C ASP A 67 2.38 21.47 23.03
N GLY A 68 3.50 21.42 22.28
CA GLY A 68 4.72 20.76 22.77
C GLY A 68 4.51 19.27 23.09
N GLY A 69 3.44 18.67 22.55
CA GLY A 69 3.11 17.27 22.74
C GLY A 69 4.12 16.32 22.11
N LEU A 70 4.94 16.81 21.17
CA LEU A 70 6.05 16.08 20.58
C LEU A 70 7.37 16.57 21.18
N THR A 71 8.21 15.63 21.62
CA THR A 71 9.56 15.92 22.13
C THR A 71 10.62 15.79 21.06
N ASN A 72 10.37 14.98 20.03
CA ASN A 72 11.22 14.89 18.85
C ASN A 72 10.37 14.55 17.62
N GLN A 73 10.78 15.10 16.49
CA GLN A 73 10.20 14.91 15.17
C GLN A 73 11.33 14.90 14.16
N GLU A 74 11.50 13.77 13.49
CA GLU A 74 12.54 13.57 12.49
C GLU A 74 11.91 13.01 11.21
N GLN A 75 12.23 13.59 10.06
CA GLN A 75 11.84 13.03 8.77
C GLN A 75 12.88 12.01 8.33
N THR A 76 12.43 10.87 7.82
CA THR A 76 13.32 9.83 7.33
C THR A 76 13.58 10.00 5.83
N ASP A 77 14.75 9.56 5.36
CA ASP A 77 15.07 9.55 3.92
C ASP A 77 14.07 8.73 3.11
N SER A 78 13.51 7.68 3.72
CA SER A 78 12.47 6.83 3.16
C SER A 78 11.08 7.48 3.06
N GLY A 79 10.93 8.72 3.53
CA GLY A 79 9.70 9.51 3.43
C GLY A 79 8.70 9.30 4.57
N GLY A 80 9.09 8.60 5.62
CA GLY A 80 8.35 8.53 6.87
C GLY A 80 8.76 9.61 7.85
N ALA A 81 8.13 9.62 9.02
CA ALA A 81 8.46 10.51 10.12
C ALA A 81 8.54 9.75 11.43
N ILE A 82 9.61 9.97 12.19
CA ILE A 82 9.79 9.43 13.54
C ILE A 82 9.33 10.49 14.53
N LEU A 83 8.40 10.11 15.42
CA LEU A 83 7.80 10.97 16.43
C LEU A 83 8.02 10.38 17.80
N ALA A 84 8.60 11.17 18.70
CA ALA A 84 8.69 10.86 20.12
C ALA A 84 7.81 11.82 20.92
N THR A 85 7.18 11.30 21.96
CA THR A 85 6.40 12.08 22.93
C THR A 85 6.64 11.52 24.32
N VAL A 86 6.70 12.40 25.32
CA VAL A 86 6.61 12.01 26.75
C VAL A 86 5.29 12.44 27.38
N SER A 87 4.38 12.99 26.57
CA SER A 87 3.07 13.44 27.04
C SER A 87 2.27 12.26 27.57
N LYS A 88 1.46 12.54 28.60
CA LYS A 88 0.47 11.59 29.14
C LYS A 88 -0.95 11.96 28.76
N LYS A 89 -1.16 13.15 28.17
CA LYS A 89 -2.47 13.65 27.76
C LYS A 89 -2.61 13.49 26.24
N PRO A 90 -3.81 13.13 25.74
CA PRO A 90 -4.08 13.18 24.31
C PRO A 90 -3.82 14.57 23.75
N PHE A 91 -3.20 14.64 22.58
CA PHE A 91 -2.90 15.88 21.87
C PHE A 91 -3.10 15.67 20.37
N THR A 92 -3.18 16.76 19.63
CA THR A 92 -3.40 16.72 18.17
C THR A 92 -2.19 17.28 17.46
N PHE A 93 -1.78 16.62 16.38
CA PHE A 93 -0.82 17.14 15.43
C PHE A 93 -1.32 16.94 14.01
N ILE A 94 -0.81 17.75 13.10
CA ILE A 94 -1.10 17.69 11.66
C ILE A 94 0.11 17.07 10.97
N VAL A 95 -0.14 16.14 10.06
CA VAL A 95 0.86 15.57 9.15
C VAL A 95 0.59 16.14 7.77
N GLU A 96 1.60 16.76 7.18
CA GLU A 96 1.58 17.27 5.81
C GLU A 96 2.52 16.43 4.95
N THR A 97 2.08 16.11 3.73
CA THR A 97 2.87 15.33 2.79
C THR A 97 3.28 16.12 1.57
N GLU A 98 4.27 15.61 0.83
CA GLU A 98 4.74 16.18 -0.43
C GLU A 98 3.62 16.26 -1.47
N ARG A 99 2.66 15.34 -1.42
CA ARG A 99 1.47 15.33 -2.30
C ARG A 99 0.32 16.21 -1.80
N GLY A 100 0.55 17.03 -0.76
CA GLY A 100 -0.45 17.96 -0.22
C GLY A 100 -1.58 17.30 0.57
N LEU A 101 -1.39 16.08 1.03
CA LEU A 101 -2.31 15.43 1.96
C LEU A 101 -2.07 16.00 3.36
N ASN A 102 -3.16 16.34 4.04
CA ASN A 102 -3.14 16.86 5.40
C ASN A 102 -3.95 15.94 6.29
N PHE A 103 -3.30 15.30 7.25
CA PHE A 103 -3.96 14.41 8.20
C PHE A 103 -3.96 15.01 9.60
N SER A 104 -5.13 15.05 10.25
CA SER A 104 -5.22 15.40 11.67
C SER A 104 -5.09 14.14 12.52
N ILE A 105 -4.06 14.04 13.33
CA ILE A 105 -3.85 12.88 14.21
C ILE A 105 -4.08 13.31 15.65
N ARG A 106 -5.13 12.76 16.27
CA ARG A 106 -5.31 12.81 17.71
C ARG A 106 -4.53 11.65 18.33
N ALA A 107 -3.31 11.94 18.77
CA ALA A 107 -2.48 10.99 19.49
C ALA A 107 -3.06 10.72 20.89
N VAL A 108 -3.13 9.44 21.25
CA VAL A 108 -3.47 8.97 22.58
C VAL A 108 -2.24 8.25 23.15
N PRO A 109 -1.39 8.96 23.92
CA PRO A 109 -0.14 8.39 24.44
C PRO A 109 -0.41 7.22 25.39
N ARG A 110 0.35 6.14 25.24
CA ARG A 110 0.32 4.95 26.11
C ARG A 110 1.73 4.44 26.35
N ALA A 111 1.99 3.92 27.56
CA ALA A 111 3.25 3.25 27.84
C ALA A 111 3.33 1.93 27.08
N GLY A 112 4.49 1.64 26.49
CA GLY A 112 4.74 0.40 25.75
C GLY A 112 5.66 0.59 24.56
N SER A 113 5.85 -0.46 23.77
CA SER A 113 6.76 -0.44 22.63
C SER A 113 6.34 0.56 21.56
N GLY A 114 7.34 1.16 20.92
CA GLY A 114 7.19 2.02 19.75
C GLY A 114 6.39 1.34 18.64
N ARG A 115 5.58 2.10 17.92
CA ARG A 115 4.70 1.59 16.87
C ARG A 115 5.07 2.14 15.52
N THR A 116 4.95 1.30 14.50
CA THR A 116 4.90 1.73 13.10
C THR A 116 3.44 1.91 12.71
N ILE A 117 3.07 3.12 12.31
CA ILE A 117 1.73 3.52 11.90
C ILE A 117 1.78 3.88 10.42
N GLN A 118 0.96 3.20 9.64
CA GLN A 118 0.76 3.51 8.23
C GLN A 118 -0.52 4.30 8.08
N LEU A 119 -0.40 5.56 7.71
CA LEU A 119 -1.50 6.42 7.33
C LEU A 119 -1.83 6.09 5.88
N VAL A 120 -2.80 5.20 5.71
CA VAL A 120 -3.27 4.85 4.38
C VAL A 120 -4.37 5.83 4.05
N SER A 121 -4.09 6.74 3.12
CA SER A 121 -5.21 7.41 2.46
C SER A 121 -5.94 6.32 1.67
N GLU A 122 -7.23 6.11 1.93
CA GLU A 122 -8.07 5.65 0.83
C GLU A 122 -7.88 6.72 -0.24
N LEU A 123 -7.48 6.34 -1.45
CA LEU A 123 -7.13 7.27 -2.53
C LEU A 123 -8.38 8.02 -3.06
N ALA A 124 -9.29 8.45 -2.18
CA ALA A 124 -10.33 9.42 -2.49
C ALA A 124 -9.68 10.79 -2.65
N GLY A 125 -9.20 11.02 -3.87
CA GLY A 125 -9.10 12.30 -4.53
C GLY A 125 -8.32 13.39 -3.83
N THR A 126 -7.12 13.65 -4.35
CA THR A 126 -6.44 14.93 -4.17
C THR A 126 -7.43 16.07 -4.47
N PRO A 127 -7.68 17.03 -3.56
CA PRO A 127 -8.36 18.27 -3.89
C PRO A 127 -7.45 19.03 -4.85
N GLY A 128 -7.90 19.21 -6.10
CA GLY A 128 -7.09 19.80 -7.15
C GLY A 128 -7.90 20.00 -8.43
N PRO A 129 -7.26 20.50 -9.51
CA PRO A 129 -7.94 20.76 -10.79
C PRO A 129 -8.63 19.51 -11.38
N ALA A 130 -8.23 18.30 -10.99
CA ALA A 130 -8.89 17.05 -11.38
C ALA A 130 -10.34 16.97 -10.90
N LYS A 131 -10.66 17.48 -9.71
CA LYS A 131 -12.03 17.48 -9.21
C LYS A 131 -12.94 18.32 -10.11
N ALA A 132 -12.52 19.55 -10.40
CA ALA A 132 -13.28 20.46 -11.23
C ALA A 132 -13.46 19.92 -12.65
N TRP A 133 -12.43 19.27 -13.20
CA TRP A 133 -12.48 18.62 -14.50
C TRP A 133 -13.42 17.41 -14.51
N GLU A 134 -13.30 16.52 -13.54
CA GLU A 134 -14.15 15.32 -13.45
C GLU A 134 -15.63 15.62 -13.19
N GLU A 135 -15.93 16.65 -12.40
CA GLU A 135 -17.30 17.03 -12.05
C GLU A 135 -17.96 17.95 -13.09
N SER A 136 -17.18 18.58 -13.99
CA SER A 136 -17.70 19.49 -15.02
C SER A 136 -18.06 18.80 -16.33
N ASN A 137 -17.61 17.57 -16.55
CA ASN A 137 -17.88 16.81 -17.78
C ASN A 137 -18.88 15.67 -17.53
N PRO A 138 -19.77 15.37 -18.51
CA PRO A 138 -20.55 14.14 -18.49
C PRO A 138 -19.62 12.91 -18.39
N TYR A 139 -19.98 11.97 -17.52
CA TYR A 139 -19.14 10.85 -17.12
C TYR A 139 -18.57 10.03 -18.29
N GLU A 140 -19.37 9.77 -19.32
CA GLU A 140 -18.92 9.03 -20.50
C GLU A 140 -17.86 9.80 -21.31
N SER A 141 -18.03 11.12 -21.43
CA SER A 141 -17.08 11.99 -22.13
C SER A 141 -15.77 12.11 -21.38
N LEU A 142 -15.83 12.13 -20.05
CA LEU A 142 -14.68 12.10 -19.15
C LEU A 142 -13.84 10.83 -19.37
N LEU A 143 -14.48 9.65 -19.32
CA LEU A 143 -13.78 8.37 -19.52
C LEU A 143 -13.14 8.26 -20.91
N VAL A 144 -13.83 8.70 -21.96
CA VAL A 144 -13.27 8.66 -23.32
C VAL A 144 -12.05 9.58 -23.44
N SER A 145 -12.14 10.78 -22.88
CA SER A 145 -11.06 11.78 -22.94
C SER A 145 -9.84 11.31 -22.15
N LEU A 146 -10.07 10.80 -20.93
CA LEU A 146 -9.03 10.22 -20.07
C LEU A 146 -8.32 9.04 -20.76
N ASN A 147 -9.08 8.06 -21.26
CA ASN A 147 -8.48 6.89 -21.91
C ASN A 147 -7.67 7.29 -23.17
N ARG A 148 -8.17 8.26 -23.95
CA ARG A 148 -7.46 8.76 -25.13
C ARG A 148 -6.14 9.44 -24.73
N ALA A 149 -6.18 10.32 -23.73
CA ALA A 149 -5.00 11.02 -23.25
C ALA A 149 -3.93 10.01 -22.79
N VAL A 150 -4.30 9.11 -21.89
CA VAL A 150 -3.35 8.17 -21.30
C VAL A 150 -2.78 7.19 -22.35
N ARG A 151 -3.57 6.83 -23.38
CA ARG A 151 -3.08 6.04 -24.53
C ARG A 151 -2.02 6.78 -25.34
N GLN A 152 -2.19 8.09 -25.52
CA GLN A 152 -1.25 8.94 -26.27
C GLN A 152 0.01 9.25 -25.46
N GLY A 153 0.10 8.76 -24.21
CA GLY A 153 1.21 9.05 -23.30
C GLY A 153 1.13 10.43 -22.65
N SER A 154 0.09 11.21 -22.98
CA SER A 154 -0.25 12.44 -22.28
C SER A 154 -1.08 12.13 -21.04
N VAL A 155 -0.69 12.69 -19.91
CA VAL A 155 -1.55 12.70 -18.73
C VAL A 155 -2.37 13.99 -18.83
N PRO A 156 -3.70 13.98 -18.62
CA PRO A 156 -4.41 15.25 -18.39
C PRO A 156 -3.65 16.04 -17.32
N ASP A 157 -3.45 17.35 -17.50
CA ASP A 157 -2.64 18.20 -16.61
C ASP A 157 -3.13 18.12 -15.15
N GLU A 158 -4.36 17.70 -14.98
CA GLU A 158 -5.06 17.56 -13.72
C GLU A 158 -4.82 16.22 -13.02
N TYR A 159 -4.32 15.20 -13.72
CA TYR A 159 -4.03 13.86 -13.21
C TYR A 159 -2.55 13.72 -12.84
N GLN A 160 -2.27 13.07 -11.72
CA GLN A 160 -0.90 12.91 -11.24
C GLN A 160 -0.37 11.49 -11.48
N SER A 161 0.85 11.40 -12.00
CA SER A 161 1.57 10.12 -12.12
C SER A 161 2.15 9.73 -10.77
N VAL A 162 1.82 8.54 -10.28
CA VAL A 162 2.33 7.99 -9.01
C VAL A 162 3.13 6.71 -9.25
N PRO A 163 4.12 6.39 -8.41
CA PRO A 163 4.85 5.12 -8.53
C PRO A 163 3.92 3.93 -8.25
N VAL A 164 4.17 2.82 -8.94
CA VAL A 164 3.49 1.54 -8.69
C VAL A 164 3.89 1.05 -7.30
N THR A 165 2.92 0.71 -6.47
CA THR A 165 3.15 0.22 -5.10
C THR A 165 2.50 -1.14 -4.86
N SER A 166 1.19 -1.25 -5.10
CA SER A 166 0.39 -2.42 -4.73
C SER A 166 -0.68 -2.79 -5.75
N GLU A 167 -0.59 -2.26 -6.96
CA GLU A 167 -1.57 -2.47 -8.02
C GLU A 167 -1.47 -3.90 -8.59
N VAL A 168 -2.46 -4.72 -8.24
CA VAL A 168 -2.60 -6.09 -8.76
C VAL A 168 -3.81 -6.15 -9.68
N LEU A 169 -3.65 -6.82 -10.82
CA LEU A 169 -4.74 -7.13 -11.73
C LEU A 169 -4.97 -8.63 -11.74
N GLN A 170 -6.21 -9.06 -11.48
CA GLN A 170 -6.62 -10.44 -11.68
C GLN A 170 -6.67 -10.70 -13.18
N VAL A 171 -5.98 -11.77 -13.58
CA VAL A 171 -5.87 -12.17 -14.97
C VAL A 171 -6.19 -13.65 -15.12
N PRO A 172 -6.74 -14.08 -16.28
CA PRO A 172 -6.93 -15.48 -16.58
C PRO A 172 -5.64 -16.30 -16.47
N ALA A 173 -5.77 -17.59 -16.15
CA ALA A 173 -4.64 -18.50 -16.04
C ALA A 173 -3.78 -18.51 -17.32
N GLY A 174 -2.46 -18.47 -17.17
CA GLY A 174 -1.51 -18.41 -18.28
C GLY A 174 -1.20 -17.00 -18.78
N LEU A 175 -1.84 -15.97 -18.22
CA LEU A 175 -1.46 -14.57 -18.39
C LEU A 175 -0.81 -14.04 -17.10
N ARG A 176 0.01 -13.01 -17.24
CA ARG A 176 0.61 -12.29 -16.12
C ARG A 176 0.51 -10.80 -16.39
N ALA A 177 -0.05 -10.04 -15.45
CA ALA A 177 -0.07 -8.58 -15.50
C ALA A 177 0.94 -8.00 -14.51
N THR A 178 1.75 -7.05 -14.95
CA THR A 178 2.65 -6.27 -14.10
C THR A 178 2.33 -4.79 -14.27
N ALA A 179 2.08 -4.08 -13.17
CA ALA A 179 1.80 -2.64 -13.22
C ALA A 179 3.08 -1.86 -13.57
N ASP A 180 2.96 -0.94 -14.52
CA ASP A 180 4.05 -0.11 -15.03
C ASP A 180 3.95 1.34 -14.56
N ARG A 181 2.73 1.91 -14.60
CA ARG A 181 2.44 3.29 -14.22
C ARG A 181 1.03 3.42 -13.69
N VAL A 182 0.86 4.38 -12.78
CA VAL A 182 -0.43 4.69 -12.17
C VAL A 182 -0.67 6.18 -12.32
N TRP A 183 -1.88 6.55 -12.69
CA TRP A 183 -2.38 7.92 -12.70
C TRP A 183 -3.59 8.03 -11.81
N VAL A 184 -3.63 9.06 -10.99
CA VAL A 184 -4.67 9.29 -10.00
C VAL A 184 -5.30 10.65 -10.24
N GLY A 185 -6.62 10.66 -10.40
CA GLY A 185 -7.49 11.84 -10.43
C GLY A 185 -8.25 12.01 -9.11
N HIS A 186 -9.46 12.56 -9.17
CA HIS A 186 -10.28 12.78 -7.97
C HIS A 186 -11.11 11.54 -7.60
N HIS A 187 -11.90 11.01 -8.53
CA HIS A 187 -12.71 9.81 -8.37
C HIS A 187 -12.17 8.62 -9.16
N LEU A 188 -11.24 8.87 -10.10
CA LEU A 188 -10.74 7.87 -11.02
C LEU A 188 -9.26 7.60 -10.82
N LYS A 189 -8.89 6.34 -10.91
CA LYS A 189 -7.51 5.86 -10.96
C LYS A 189 -7.31 5.02 -12.20
N VAL A 190 -6.29 5.36 -12.99
CA VAL A 190 -5.90 4.62 -14.18
C VAL A 190 -4.58 3.90 -13.91
N VAL A 191 -4.52 2.61 -14.15
CA VAL A 191 -3.29 1.83 -14.05
C VAL A 191 -2.96 1.25 -15.41
N ARG A 192 -1.72 1.43 -15.86
CA ARG A 192 -1.17 0.72 -17.02
C ARG A 192 -0.43 -0.53 -16.56
N TYR A 193 -0.79 -1.67 -17.13
CA TYR A 193 -0.08 -2.92 -16.94
C TYR A 193 0.56 -3.40 -18.25
N SER A 194 1.70 -4.06 -18.13
CA SER A 194 2.21 -4.99 -19.13
C SER A 194 1.56 -6.34 -18.92
N LEU A 195 0.87 -6.84 -19.94
CA LEU A 195 0.24 -8.16 -19.96
C LEU A 195 1.09 -9.12 -20.80
N ASP A 196 1.63 -10.14 -20.16
CA ASP A 196 2.47 -11.16 -20.77
C ASP A 196 1.72 -12.51 -20.86
N ASN A 197 1.73 -13.14 -22.04
CA ASN A 197 1.29 -14.52 -22.19
C ASN A 197 2.43 -15.47 -21.81
N VAL A 198 2.37 -15.99 -20.59
CA VAL A 198 3.36 -16.93 -20.04
C VAL A 198 3.05 -18.39 -20.40
N SER A 199 2.00 -18.63 -21.18
CA SER A 199 1.64 -19.98 -21.64
C SER A 199 2.31 -20.34 -22.97
N LEU A 200 2.33 -21.64 -23.28
CA LEU A 200 2.91 -22.18 -24.52
C LEU A 200 1.96 -22.07 -25.73
N SER A 201 0.74 -21.55 -25.54
CA SER A 201 -0.27 -21.44 -26.59
C SER A 201 -0.81 -20.02 -26.73
N ALA A 202 -1.38 -19.70 -27.89
CA ALA A 202 -2.06 -18.43 -28.08
C ALA A 202 -3.32 -18.36 -27.18
N ARG A 203 -3.50 -17.23 -26.51
CA ARG A 203 -4.61 -16.96 -25.60
C ARG A 203 -5.50 -15.89 -26.18
N MET A 204 -6.81 -16.16 -26.25
CA MET A 204 -7.79 -15.12 -26.54
C MET A 204 -7.87 -14.18 -25.34
N VAL A 205 -7.76 -12.88 -25.58
CA VAL A 205 -7.82 -11.84 -24.55
C VAL A 205 -8.98 -10.92 -24.88
N ARG A 206 -9.89 -10.72 -23.92
CA ARG A 206 -11.03 -9.80 -24.04
C ARG A 206 -11.04 -8.83 -22.88
N GLU A 207 -11.56 -7.63 -23.08
CA GLU A 207 -11.66 -6.60 -22.05
C GLU A 207 -12.47 -7.09 -20.83
N SER A 208 -13.47 -7.94 -21.07
CA SER A 208 -14.29 -8.57 -20.02
C SER A 208 -13.48 -9.40 -19.03
N ASP A 209 -12.35 -9.96 -19.46
CA ASP A 209 -11.54 -10.87 -18.64
C ASP A 209 -10.81 -10.12 -17.50
N PHE A 210 -10.75 -8.79 -17.59
CA PHE A 210 -10.08 -7.90 -16.63
C PHE A 210 -11.07 -7.07 -15.83
N TRP A 211 -12.37 -7.34 -15.97
CA TRP A 211 -13.39 -6.61 -15.25
C TRP A 211 -13.43 -7.03 -13.77
N GLN A 212 -13.41 -6.06 -12.87
CA GLN A 212 -13.50 -6.25 -11.43
C GLN A 212 -14.49 -5.24 -10.82
N PRO A 213 -14.95 -5.46 -9.58
CA PRO A 213 -15.69 -4.43 -8.84
C PRO A 213 -14.93 -3.10 -8.85
N GLY A 214 -15.60 -2.04 -9.30
CA GLY A 214 -15.00 -0.71 -9.43
C GLY A 214 -14.28 -0.43 -10.75
N THR A 215 -14.13 -1.41 -11.64
CA THR A 215 -13.68 -1.17 -13.02
C THR A 215 -14.71 -0.32 -13.76
N ARG A 216 -14.23 0.74 -14.40
CA ARG A 216 -15.03 1.69 -15.20
C ARG A 216 -14.68 1.65 -16.67
N ALA A 217 -13.42 1.37 -17.00
CA ALA A 217 -13.00 1.14 -18.36
C ALA A 217 -11.80 0.19 -18.40
N VAL A 218 -11.72 -0.61 -19.45
CA VAL A 218 -10.55 -1.43 -19.81
C VAL A 218 -10.21 -1.12 -21.26
N MET A 219 -8.93 -0.91 -21.54
CA MET A 219 -8.46 -0.61 -22.89
C MET A 219 -7.15 -1.35 -23.16
N PHE A 220 -7.01 -1.87 -24.37
CA PHE A 220 -5.78 -2.50 -24.84
C PHE A 220 -4.99 -1.60 -25.79
N SER A 221 -3.67 -1.80 -25.87
CA SER A 221 -2.81 -1.09 -26.82
C SER A 221 -3.11 -1.45 -28.26
N THR A 222 -3.53 -2.70 -28.46
CA THR A 222 -3.91 -3.30 -29.74
C THR A 222 -5.33 -3.85 -29.61
N PRO A 223 -6.09 -3.97 -30.71
CA PRO A 223 -7.42 -4.58 -30.67
C PRO A 223 -7.42 -5.93 -29.93
N ALA A 224 -8.47 -6.19 -29.15
CA ALA A 224 -8.67 -7.45 -28.46
C ALA A 224 -8.59 -8.64 -29.43
N GLY A 225 -7.98 -9.72 -28.99
CA GLY A 225 -7.72 -10.85 -29.87
C GLY A 225 -6.75 -11.87 -29.29
N LEU A 226 -6.15 -12.66 -30.18
CA LEU A 226 -5.20 -13.71 -29.83
C LEU A 226 -3.85 -13.11 -29.48
N LEU A 227 -3.47 -13.21 -28.21
CA LEU A 227 -2.11 -12.96 -27.74
C LEU A 227 -1.28 -14.24 -27.93
N THR A 228 -0.28 -14.19 -28.80
CA THR A 228 0.62 -15.32 -29.09
C THR A 228 1.38 -15.78 -27.84
N ALA A 229 1.88 -17.01 -27.84
CA ALA A 229 2.72 -17.54 -26.76
C ALA A 229 3.97 -16.66 -26.58
N GLY A 230 4.27 -16.24 -25.35
CA GLY A 230 5.33 -15.27 -25.06
C GLY A 230 5.06 -13.85 -25.53
N GLY A 231 3.89 -13.58 -26.12
CA GLY A 231 3.49 -12.26 -26.58
C GLY A 231 3.20 -11.31 -25.41
N ARG A 232 3.35 -10.01 -25.66
CA ARG A 232 3.09 -8.93 -24.70
C ARG A 232 2.14 -7.90 -25.29
N MET A 233 1.25 -7.35 -24.46
CA MET A 233 0.46 -6.15 -24.79
C MET A 233 0.37 -5.22 -23.59
N GLN A 234 0.00 -3.96 -23.80
CA GLN A 234 -0.32 -3.04 -22.71
C GLN A 234 -1.82 -2.98 -22.51
N ILE A 235 -2.23 -2.90 -21.25
CA ILE A 235 -3.61 -2.74 -20.82
C ILE A 235 -3.70 -1.56 -19.87
N TRP A 236 -4.72 -0.72 -20.06
CA TRP A 236 -5.09 0.34 -19.13
C TRP A 236 -6.40 -0.04 -18.45
N VAL A 237 -6.42 0.02 -17.13
CA VAL A 237 -7.60 -0.23 -16.32
C VAL A 237 -7.93 1.03 -15.56
N THR A 238 -9.10 1.60 -15.83
CA THR A 238 -9.66 2.72 -15.08
C THR A 238 -10.59 2.17 -14.01
N THR A 239 -10.35 2.56 -12.77
CA THR A 239 -11.13 2.20 -11.59
C THR A 239 -11.70 3.44 -10.92
N SER A 240 -12.86 3.33 -10.29
CA SER A 240 -13.40 4.37 -9.42
C SER A 240 -13.53 3.89 -7.98
N ASP A 241 -13.35 4.81 -7.04
CA ASP A 241 -13.50 4.51 -5.61
C ASP A 241 -14.93 4.15 -5.18
N GLU A 242 -15.95 4.49 -5.98
CA GLU A 242 -17.35 4.11 -5.71
C GLU A 242 -17.58 2.58 -5.72
N GLY A 243 -16.66 1.78 -6.27
CA GLY A 243 -16.84 0.35 -6.46
C GLY A 243 -16.42 -0.53 -5.28
N VAL A 244 -15.67 0.01 -4.32
CA VAL A 244 -15.26 -0.74 -3.11
C VAL A 244 -16.38 -0.57 -2.08
N LYS A 245 -17.43 -1.39 -2.21
CA LYS A 245 -18.36 -1.56 -1.08
C LYS A 245 -17.56 -2.14 0.10
N ARG A 246 -17.55 -1.35 1.17
CA ARG A 246 -17.07 -1.67 2.52
C ARG A 246 -17.48 -3.07 2.99
#